data_AF-A0A1F4MZ28-F1
#
_entry.id   AF-A0A1F4MZ28-F1
#
_cell.length_a   1.000
_cell.length_b   1.000
_cell.length_c   1.000
_cell.angle_alpha   90.00
_cell.angle_beta   90.00
_cell.angle_gamma   90.00
#
_symmetry.space_group_name_H-M   'P 1'
#
loop_
_entity.id
_entity.type
_entity.pdbx_description
1 polymer ?
#
loop_
_entity_poly.entity_id
_entity_poly.type
_entity_poly.pdbx_seq_one_letter_code
_entity_poly.pdbx_strand_id
1 'polypeptide(L)'
;MRTLNWLWRGLLFFVLFAFALNNQHTVDLKWFLGYQWQAPMVFIVLAAFALGCATGVLAMVPSWWRQRREARHRLLLSPSAAQSEAGIAPAPGANTDASGELTLPPELPFPPDMPAPRKPAK
;
A
#
# COMPACT_ATOMS: atom_id res chain seq x y z
N MET A 1 -7.86 6.67 -18.43
CA MET A 1 -8.23 6.89 -17.01
C MET A 1 -9.31 7.97 -16.83
N ARG A 2 -9.19 9.18 -17.39
CA ARG A 2 -10.22 10.25 -17.24
C ARG A 2 -11.59 9.92 -17.84
N THR A 3 -11.63 9.19 -18.95
CA THR A 3 -12.87 8.73 -19.60
C THR A 3 -13.71 7.84 -18.71
N LEU A 4 -13.10 6.90 -17.98
CA LEU A 4 -13.82 6.01 -17.06
C LEU A 4 -14.50 6.79 -15.93
N ASN A 5 -13.81 7.78 -15.36
CA ASN A 5 -14.39 8.63 -14.32
C ASN A 5 -15.53 9.52 -14.87
N TRP A 6 -15.44 9.94 -16.13
CA TRP A 6 -16.50 10.67 -16.82
C TRP A 6 -17.72 9.78 -17.08
N LEU A 7 -17.49 8.53 -17.52
CA LEU A 7 -18.53 7.54 -17.73
C LEU A 7 -19.25 7.18 -16.42
N TRP A 8 -18.50 7.00 -15.34
CA TRP A 8 -19.05 6.77 -14.00
C TRP A 8 -19.93 7.92 -13.53
N ARG A 9 -19.45 9.17 -13.68
CA ARG A 9 -20.25 10.37 -13.35
C ARG A 9 -21.50 10.47 -14.21
N GLY A 10 -21.39 10.19 -15.51
CA GLY A 10 -22.51 10.18 -16.44
C GLY A 10 -23.54 9.11 -16.10
N LEU A 11 -23.10 7.89 -15.77
CA LEU A 11 -23.95 6.80 -15.32
C LEU A 11 -24.67 7.17 -14.03
N LEU A 12 -23.94 7.70 -13.04
CA LEU A 12 -24.51 8.13 -11.77
C LEU A 12 -25.55 9.23 -11.98
N PHE A 13 -25.23 10.23 -12.82
CA PHE A 13 -26.20 11.28 -13.19
C PHE A 13 -27.43 10.69 -13.87
N PHE A 14 -27.25 9.79 -14.83
CA PHE A 14 -28.35 9.16 -15.55
C PHE A 14 -29.25 8.36 -14.61
N VAL A 15 -28.68 7.58 -13.68
CA VAL A 15 -29.44 6.85 -12.66
C VAL A 15 -30.20 7.81 -11.76
N LEU A 16 -29.55 8.86 -11.23
CA LEU A 16 -30.22 9.85 -10.38
C LEU A 16 -31.31 10.62 -11.15
N PHE A 17 -31.10 10.93 -12.42
CA PHE A 17 -32.04 11.64 -13.27
C PHE A 17 -33.23 10.75 -13.66
N ALA A 18 -32.99 9.51 -14.07
CA ALA A 18 -34.03 8.53 -14.35
C ALA A 18 -34.85 8.24 -13.09
N PHE A 19 -34.18 8.14 -11.94
CA PHE A 19 -34.84 8.04 -10.64
C PHE A 19 -35.71 9.26 -10.36
N ALA A 20 -35.21 10.48 -10.61
CA ALA A 20 -35.98 11.71 -10.44
C ALA A 20 -37.21 11.77 -11.36
N LEU A 21 -37.08 11.34 -12.62
CA LEU A 21 -38.20 11.26 -13.57
C LEU A 21 -39.25 10.22 -13.17
N ASN A 22 -38.81 9.06 -12.67
CA ASN A 22 -39.73 7.98 -12.27
C ASN A 22 -40.39 8.26 -10.90
N ASN A 23 -39.71 9.01 -10.02
CA ASN A 23 -40.14 9.30 -8.65
C ASN A 23 -40.58 10.77 -8.49
N GLN A 24 -41.28 11.31 -9.49
CA GLN A 24 -41.92 12.64 -9.42
C GLN A 24 -43.17 12.67 -8.53
N HIS A 25 -43.57 11.51 -7.98
CA HIS A 25 -44.73 11.39 -7.12
C HIS A 25 -44.51 12.18 -5.83
N THR A 26 -45.50 13.00 -5.49
CA THR A 26 -45.56 13.72 -4.23
C THR A 26 -45.95 12.75 -3.11
N VAL A 27 -45.22 12.78 -2.00
CA VAL A 27 -45.53 11.99 -0.81
C VAL A 27 -45.79 12.93 0.37
N ASP A 28 -46.76 12.54 1.21
CA ASP A 28 -47.13 13.25 2.43
C ASP A 28 -46.27 12.80 3.61
N LEU A 29 -45.37 13.66 4.08
CA LEU A 29 -44.69 13.46 5.35
C LEU A 29 -45.64 13.84 6.49
N LYS A 30 -46.13 12.84 7.22
CA LYS A 30 -47.00 13.04 8.38
C LYS A 30 -46.16 13.34 9.62
N TRP A 31 -46.19 14.58 10.08
CA TRP A 31 -45.55 15.00 11.32
C TRP A 31 -46.47 14.81 12.53
N PHE A 32 -45.88 14.87 13.72
CA PHE A 32 -46.51 14.49 15.01
C PHE A 32 -47.71 15.36 15.45
N LEU A 33 -47.98 16.50 14.80
CA LEU A 33 -49.08 17.43 15.12
C LEU A 33 -50.19 17.46 14.05
N GLY A 34 -50.29 16.44 13.19
CA GLY A 34 -51.21 16.45 12.05
C GLY A 34 -50.75 17.35 10.88
N TYR A 35 -49.57 17.96 11.02
CA TYR A 35 -48.94 18.71 9.95
C TYR A 35 -48.43 17.72 8.90
N GLN A 36 -48.94 17.85 7.67
CA GLN A 36 -48.50 17.05 6.54
C GLN A 36 -47.68 17.92 5.61
N TRP A 37 -46.47 17.49 5.30
CA TRP A 37 -45.63 18.20 4.34
C TRP A 37 -45.50 17.38 3.07
N GLN A 38 -46.02 17.93 1.97
CA GLN A 38 -45.88 17.36 0.64
C GLN A 38 -44.46 17.61 0.11
N ALA A 39 -43.72 16.54 -0.16
CA ALA A 39 -42.44 16.61 -0.84
C ALA A 39 -42.38 15.55 -1.95
N PRO A 40 -41.78 15.86 -3.12
CA PRO A 40 -41.53 14.84 -4.14
C PRO A 40 -40.62 13.74 -3.59
N MET A 41 -40.97 12.48 -3.84
CA MET A 41 -40.29 11.29 -3.32
C MET A 41 -38.79 11.30 -3.62
N VAL A 42 -38.41 11.80 -4.80
CA VAL A 42 -37.00 11.96 -5.20
C VAL A 42 -36.16 12.71 -4.17
N PHE A 43 -36.65 13.81 -3.60
CA PHE A 43 -35.86 14.62 -2.65
C PHE A 43 -35.59 13.88 -1.35
N ILE A 44 -36.55 13.08 -0.88
CA ILE A 44 -36.44 12.30 0.35
C ILE A 44 -35.37 11.23 0.20
N VAL A 45 -35.43 10.47 -0.91
CA VAL A 45 -34.46 9.41 -1.18
C VAL A 45 -33.07 10.00 -1.40
N LEU A 46 -32.97 11.11 -2.12
CA LEU A 46 -31.70 11.81 -2.32
C LEU A 46 -31.09 12.27 -0.99
N ALA A 47 -31.91 12.85 -0.10
CA ALA A 47 -31.47 13.31 1.21
C ALA A 47 -31.02 12.13 2.10
N ALA A 48 -31.80 11.05 2.15
CA ALA A 48 -31.45 9.85 2.91
C ALA A 48 -30.15 9.20 2.39
N PHE A 49 -29.99 9.12 1.07
CA PHE A 49 -28.77 8.61 0.43
C PHE A 49 -27.56 9.50 0.71
N ALA A 50 -27.71 10.83 0.59
CA ALA A 50 -26.63 11.78 0.87
C ALA A 50 -26.19 11.71 2.34
N LEU A 51 -27.15 11.61 3.27
CA LEU A 51 -26.86 11.38 4.69
C LEU A 51 -26.14 10.05 4.90
N GLY A 52 -26.63 8.95 4.32
CA GLY A 52 -25.99 7.63 4.42
C GLY A 52 -24.57 7.62 3.84
N CYS A 53 -24.34 8.30 2.71
CA CYS A 53 -23.01 8.48 2.15
C CYS A 53 -22.09 9.29 3.06
N ALA A 54 -22.59 10.42 3.59
CA ALA A 54 -21.83 11.25 4.51
C ALA A 54 -21.44 10.44 5.76
N THR A 55 -22.37 9.68 6.34
CA THR A 55 -22.11 8.78 7.47
C THR A 55 -21.13 7.66 7.10
N GLY A 56 -21.27 7.04 5.93
CA GLY A 56 -20.35 5.99 5.46
C GLY A 56 -18.92 6.52 5.27
N VAL A 57 -18.77 7.70 4.67
CA VAL A 57 -17.47 8.38 4.53
C VAL A 57 -16.93 8.74 5.91
N LEU A 58 -17.74 9.33 6.80
CA LEU A 58 -17.34 9.64 8.16
C LEU A 58 -16.90 8.39 8.93
N ALA A 59 -17.54 7.24 8.72
CA ALA A 59 -17.14 5.97 9.34
C ALA A 59 -15.79 5.46 8.82
N MET A 60 -15.45 5.75 7.56
CA MET A 60 -14.16 5.37 6.95
C MET A 60 -13.01 6.31 7.33
N VAL A 61 -13.25 7.60 7.57
CA VAL A 61 -12.22 8.60 7.96
C VAL A 61 -11.36 8.18 9.18
N PRO A 62 -11.91 7.74 10.32
CA PRO A 62 -11.11 7.38 11.49
C PRO A 62 -10.23 6.14 11.22
N SER A 63 -10.72 5.18 10.41
CA SER A 63 -9.95 3.99 10.04
C SER A 63 -8.69 4.35 9.24
N TRP A 64 -8.80 5.32 8.33
CA TRP A 64 -7.68 5.79 7.52
C TRP A 64 -6.68 6.62 8.34
N TRP A 65 -7.18 7.40 9.32
CA TRP A 65 -6.32 8.12 10.25
C TRP A 65 -5.48 7.20 11.13
N ARG A 66 -6.05 6.08 11.59
CA ARG A 66 -5.30 5.11 12.40
C ARG A 66 -4.20 4.43 11.59
N GLN A 67 -4.51 3.98 10.37
CA GLN A 67 -3.53 3.43 9.43
C GLN A 67 -2.39 4.42 9.12
N ARG A 68 -2.71 5.72 8.93
CA ARG A 68 -1.70 6.75 8.66
C ARG A 68 -0.77 7.03 9.85
N ARG A 69 -1.26 6.88 11.09
CA ARG A 69 -0.43 6.98 12.30
C ARG A 69 0.50 5.78 12.46
N GLU A 70 -0.02 4.57 12.25
CA GLU A 70 0.77 3.34 12.31
C GLU A 70 1.89 3.30 11.25
N ALA A 71 1.62 3.79 10.03
CA ALA A 71 2.63 3.90 8.98
C ALA A 71 3.80 4.84 9.36
N ARG A 72 3.51 5.94 10.08
CA ARG A 72 4.55 6.87 10.57
C ARG A 72 5.40 6.26 11.68
N HIS A 73 4.79 5.50 12.59
CA HIS A 73 5.53 4.81 13.65
C HIS A 73 6.43 3.69 13.10
N ARG A 74 6.00 2.96 12.06
CA ARG A 74 6.84 1.93 11.42
C ARG A 74 8.07 2.50 10.70
N LEU A 75 7.96 3.70 10.12
CA LEU A 75 9.09 4.41 9.50
C LEU A 75 10.13 4.86 10.54
N LEU A 76 9.70 5.32 11.71
CA LEU A 76 10.62 5.73 12.79
C LEU A 76 11.30 4.52 13.48
N LEU A 77 10.65 3.35 13.50
CA LEU A 77 11.18 2.12 14.07
C LEU A 77 12.00 1.27 13.09
N SER A 78 12.15 1.68 11.82
CA SER A 78 13.01 1.01 10.83
C SER A 78 14.24 1.87 10.46
N PRO A 79 15.23 2.04 11.36
CA PRO A 79 16.55 2.54 10.99
C PRO A 79 17.44 1.44 10.35
N SER A 80 16.97 0.19 10.24
CA SER A 80 17.74 -0.95 9.74
C SER A 80 17.38 -1.31 8.29
N ALA A 81 17.61 -0.39 7.37
CA ALA A 81 17.72 -0.70 5.93
C ALA A 81 18.93 0.01 5.31
N ALA A 82 19.36 1.14 5.90
CA ALA A 82 20.56 1.87 5.48
C ALA A 82 21.89 1.23 5.92
N GLN A 83 21.90 0.18 6.77
CA GLN A 83 23.14 -0.49 7.22
C GLN A 83 23.50 -1.74 6.40
N SER A 84 22.62 -2.26 5.55
CA SER A 84 22.93 -3.46 4.75
C SER A 84 23.58 -3.17 3.39
N GLU A 85 23.64 -1.91 2.95
CA GLU A 85 24.29 -1.50 1.68
C GLU A 85 25.67 -0.85 1.86
N ALA A 86 26.11 -0.56 3.09
CA ALA A 86 27.44 0.02 3.37
C ALA A 86 28.57 -1.02 3.50
N GLY A 87 28.37 -2.23 2.97
CA GLY A 87 29.27 -3.37 3.15
C GLY A 87 29.74 -4.04 1.86
N ILE A 88 29.73 -3.35 0.70
CA ILE A 88 30.22 -3.91 -0.57
C ILE A 88 31.01 -2.86 -1.38
N ALA A 89 32.31 -2.75 -1.05
CA ALA A 89 33.50 -2.43 -1.89
C ALA A 89 33.64 -1.02 -2.56
N PRO A 90 34.85 -0.60 -3.03
CA PRO A 90 36.15 -1.28 -3.09
C PRO A 90 37.34 -0.52 -2.46
N ALA A 91 38.38 -1.24 -2.04
CA ALA A 91 39.64 -0.69 -1.56
C ALA A 91 40.58 -0.31 -2.72
N PRO A 92 41.17 0.90 -2.74
CA PRO A 92 42.29 1.24 -3.61
C PRO A 92 43.60 1.23 -2.81
N GLY A 93 44.64 0.58 -3.34
CA GLY A 93 45.98 0.68 -2.76
C GLY A 93 46.82 -0.57 -2.98
N ALA A 94 47.17 -0.83 -4.23
CA ALA A 94 48.33 -1.65 -4.54
C ALA A 94 49.60 -0.83 -4.26
N ASN A 95 50.65 -1.53 -3.77
CA ASN A 95 52.06 -1.14 -3.57
C ASN A 95 52.34 -0.44 -2.21
N THR A 96 53.35 -0.74 -1.40
CA THR A 96 54.76 -1.07 -1.67
C THR A 96 55.42 -1.58 -0.35
N ASP A 97 56.43 -2.45 -0.46
CA ASP A 97 57.50 -2.77 0.52
C ASP A 97 57.19 -3.50 1.84
N ALA A 98 57.43 -4.81 1.85
CA ALA A 98 58.00 -5.51 3.00
C ALA A 98 58.85 -6.69 2.53
N SER A 99 60.15 -6.47 2.53
CA SER A 99 61.21 -7.47 2.41
C SER A 99 61.00 -8.62 3.41
N GLY A 100 61.43 -9.80 2.99
CA GLY A 100 61.17 -11.09 3.63
C GLY A 100 61.24 -11.13 5.16
N GLU A 101 60.20 -11.70 5.74
CA GLU A 101 60.34 -12.51 6.94
C GLU A 101 59.55 -13.80 6.77
N LEU A 102 60.31 -14.88 6.70
CA LEU A 102 59.90 -16.26 6.58
C LEU A 102 59.24 -16.70 7.89
N THR A 103 57.91 -16.69 7.97
CA THR A 103 57.18 -17.37 9.06
C THR A 103 55.93 -18.07 8.51
N LEU A 104 56.17 -19.25 7.94
CA LEU A 104 55.15 -20.26 7.70
C LEU A 104 54.65 -20.78 9.06
N PRO A 105 53.34 -20.70 9.39
CA PRO A 105 52.79 -21.46 10.51
C PRO A 105 52.79 -22.96 10.18
N PRO A 106 52.95 -23.82 11.21
CA PRO A 106 53.24 -25.24 11.05
C PRO A 106 52.06 -26.00 10.44
N GLU A 107 52.40 -26.79 9.42
CA GLU A 107 51.79 -28.05 9.00
C GLU A 107 50.56 -28.51 9.82
N LEU A 108 49.36 -28.30 9.25
CA LEU A 108 48.17 -29.06 9.65
C LEU A 108 48.33 -30.50 9.11
N PRO A 109 48.14 -31.54 9.94
CA PRO A 109 48.27 -32.94 9.51
C PRO A 109 47.35 -33.24 8.33
N PHE A 110 47.93 -33.55 7.18
CA PHE A 110 47.16 -34.08 6.05
C PHE A 110 46.53 -35.43 6.46
N PRO A 111 45.22 -35.63 6.29
CA PRO A 111 44.58 -36.90 6.58
C PRO A 111 45.15 -38.01 5.66
N PRO A 112 45.40 -39.21 6.20
CA PRO A 112 45.99 -40.32 5.48
C PRO A 112 44.93 -40.97 4.59
N ASP A 113 44.70 -40.40 3.40
CA ASP A 113 44.04 -41.07 2.28
C ASP A 113 44.40 -40.36 0.96
N MET A 114 45.54 -40.77 0.39
CA MET A 114 45.81 -40.67 -1.06
C MET A 114 45.11 -41.84 -1.77
N PRO A 115 45.01 -41.96 -3.13
CA PRO A 115 45.27 -40.99 -4.20
C PRO A 115 44.24 -41.00 -5.37
N ALA A 116 44.34 -39.92 -6.17
CA ALA A 116 44.08 -39.75 -7.61
C ALA A 116 42.69 -40.02 -8.21
N PRO A 117 42.10 -38.97 -8.82
CA PRO A 117 41.83 -39.05 -10.25
C PRO A 117 42.31 -37.76 -10.91
N ARG A 118 43.10 -37.81 -11.98
CA ARG A 118 42.58 -37.97 -13.35
C ARG A 118 43.75 -38.22 -14.32
N LYS A 119 43.56 -39.20 -15.22
CA LYS A 119 44.27 -39.25 -16.51
C LYS A 119 43.91 -38.00 -17.32
N PRO A 120 44.87 -37.42 -18.05
CA PRO A 120 44.54 -37.07 -19.43
C PRO A 120 45.68 -37.35 -20.44
N ALA A 121 45.22 -37.70 -21.64
CA ALA A 121 45.85 -37.49 -22.95
C ALA A 121 47.13 -38.29 -23.29
N LYS A 122 46.99 -39.38 -24.05
CA LYS A 122 46.95 -39.39 -25.52
C LYS A 122 46.52 -40.77 -26.02
#